data_AF-A0A2S5A629-F1
#
_entry.id   AF-A0A2S5A629-F1
#
_cell.length_a   1.000
_cell.length_b   1.000
_cell.length_c   1.000
_cell.angle_alpha   90.00
_cell.angle_beta   90.00
_cell.angle_gamma   90.00
#
_symmetry.space_group_name_H-M   'P 1'
#
loop_
_entity.id
_entity.type
_entity.pdbx_description
1 polymer ?
#
loop_
_entity_poly.entity_id
_entity_poly.type
_entity_poly.pdbx_seq_one_letter_code
_entity_poly.pdbx_strand_id
1 'polypeptide(L)'
;MEEDVKYKLDQIEDIWNHFILEYAFCKHKINFTPEVRTNYLGDILGYFQDTFDIIFNNRESKSYSDKFSNQISLLQSIYVQQDFIEELLIIFKCGIDKGVLKKDSNYSINREIRNELVGHPIRKIKGEFISSCLFGYNGGSDKIVYLRYHKDNNYKFESMEFAVSDIILRHKFFLDKYFDKILNKLKSILLSFVKKIENLEVLIGTKSFKEILNIMSVFYESIFKYDFIYDKESLLNIYARKDEHRRYQNLIDKFYCDLKSSLNEKKEYAITLFEPKKVFEVSETERPIFDINNIEFIDTSGRTPFEDIERPVTYHYELGKIATKRNPMDFNHFGGCLRIKCADNQIVINELKHMESNIYNEIEYYSAYRLICTELKEDDD
;
A
#
# COMPACT_ATOMS: atom_id res chain seq x y z
N MET A 1 6.23 2.27 22.12
CA MET A 1 5.68 0.92 22.40
C MET A 1 4.60 0.55 21.39
N GLU A 2 3.65 1.46 21.15
CA GLU A 2 2.66 1.39 20.07
C GLU A 2 3.28 1.52 18.66
N GLU A 3 4.28 2.40 18.52
CA GLU A 3 4.94 2.67 17.23
C GLU A 3 5.53 1.43 16.55
N ASP A 4 6.09 0.48 17.31
CA ASP A 4 6.66 -0.76 16.74
C ASP A 4 5.57 -1.62 16.08
N VAL A 5 4.40 -1.69 16.73
CA VAL A 5 3.27 -2.51 16.31
C VAL A 5 2.54 -1.84 15.13
N LYS A 6 2.36 -0.51 15.19
CA LYS A 6 1.86 0.30 14.07
C LYS A 6 2.75 0.14 12.85
N TYR A 7 4.07 0.30 13.00
CA TYR A 7 5.02 0.14 11.90
C TYR A 7 4.92 -1.24 11.23
N LYS A 8 4.81 -2.33 12.01
CA LYS A 8 4.63 -3.68 11.45
C LYS A 8 3.31 -3.83 10.69
N LEU A 9 2.23 -3.20 11.17
CA LEU A 9 0.95 -3.18 10.47
C LEU A 9 1.05 -2.41 9.15
N ASP A 10 1.69 -1.23 9.17
CA ASP A 10 1.91 -0.40 7.98
C ASP A 10 2.74 -1.17 6.94
N GLN A 11 3.76 -1.93 7.36
CA GLN A 11 4.50 -2.81 6.45
C GLN A 11 3.63 -3.90 5.81
N ILE A 12 2.70 -4.49 6.57
CA ILE A 12 1.75 -5.49 6.03
C ILE A 12 0.83 -4.83 4.99
N GLU A 13 0.32 -3.63 5.29
CA GLU A 13 -0.50 -2.83 4.38
C GLU A 13 0.26 -2.47 3.10
N ASP A 14 1.52 -2.05 3.22
CA ASP A 14 2.33 -1.62 2.10
C ASP A 14 2.60 -2.77 1.12
N ILE A 15 2.94 -3.95 1.66
CA ILE A 15 3.11 -5.17 0.87
C ILE A 15 1.79 -5.59 0.22
N TRP A 16 0.67 -5.43 0.92
CA TRP A 16 -0.64 -5.75 0.36
C TRP A 16 -0.95 -4.90 -0.87
N ASN A 17 -0.82 -3.58 -0.74
CA ASN A 17 -1.19 -2.62 -1.77
C ASN A 17 -0.28 -2.71 -3.00
N HIS A 18 1.03 -2.78 -2.79
CA HIS A 18 2.01 -2.68 -3.87
C HIS A 18 2.45 -4.03 -4.48
N PHE A 19 2.12 -5.16 -3.84
CA PHE A 19 2.50 -6.47 -4.36
C PHE A 19 1.34 -7.45 -4.45
N ILE A 20 0.58 -7.63 -3.36
CA ILE A 20 -0.51 -8.61 -3.36
C ILE A 20 -1.64 -8.18 -4.30
N LEU A 21 -2.09 -6.93 -4.25
CA LEU A 21 -3.15 -6.44 -5.14
C LEU A 21 -2.68 -6.28 -6.59
N GLU A 22 -1.41 -5.96 -6.80
CA GLU A 22 -0.87 -5.68 -8.13
C GLU A 22 -0.61 -6.97 -8.93
N TYR A 23 0.02 -7.99 -8.33
CA TYR A 23 0.55 -9.15 -9.09
C TYR A 23 -0.17 -10.46 -8.79
N ALA A 24 -0.68 -11.12 -9.84
CA ALA A 24 -1.28 -12.45 -9.77
C ALA A 24 -0.36 -13.49 -9.13
N PHE A 25 0.94 -13.43 -9.42
CA PHE A 25 1.94 -14.31 -8.80
C PHE A 25 1.86 -14.29 -7.27
N CYS A 26 1.77 -13.10 -6.67
CA CYS A 26 1.69 -12.92 -5.22
C CYS A 26 0.34 -13.38 -4.67
N LYS A 27 -0.76 -13.06 -5.35
CA LYS A 27 -2.14 -13.49 -4.98
C LYS A 27 -2.24 -15.00 -4.81
N HIS A 28 -1.62 -15.76 -5.70
CA HIS A 28 -1.66 -17.23 -5.65
C HIS A 28 -0.91 -17.84 -4.45
N LYS A 29 -0.07 -17.07 -3.76
CA LYS A 29 0.67 -17.54 -2.56
C LYS A 29 -0.13 -17.41 -1.26
N ILE A 30 -1.27 -16.73 -1.29
CA ILE A 30 -2.14 -16.46 -0.14
C ILE A 30 -3.53 -17.07 -0.37
N ASN A 31 -4.44 -16.92 0.60
CA ASN A 31 -5.83 -17.33 0.48
C ASN A 31 -6.68 -16.19 -0.13
N PHE A 32 -6.56 -15.97 -1.43
CA PHE A 32 -7.22 -14.87 -2.14
C PHE A 32 -8.65 -15.24 -2.59
N THR A 33 -9.54 -15.50 -1.62
CA THR A 33 -10.95 -15.84 -1.82
C THR A 33 -11.76 -14.65 -2.37
N PRO A 34 -12.97 -14.85 -2.91
CA PRO A 34 -13.82 -13.75 -3.38
C PRO A 34 -14.07 -12.66 -2.34
N GLU A 35 -14.20 -13.03 -1.06
CA GLU A 35 -14.36 -12.08 0.05
C GLU A 35 -13.11 -11.21 0.22
N VAL A 36 -11.94 -11.83 0.22
CA VAL A 36 -10.63 -11.15 0.35
C VAL A 36 -10.34 -10.21 -0.83
N ARG A 37 -11.02 -10.36 -1.97
CA ARG A 37 -10.92 -9.44 -3.12
C ARG A 37 -11.66 -8.11 -2.94
N THR A 38 -12.53 -8.01 -1.94
CA THR A 38 -13.24 -6.78 -1.62
C THR A 38 -12.36 -5.87 -0.76
N ASN A 39 -12.95 -4.98 0.04
CA ASN A 39 -12.24 -4.17 1.03
C ASN A 39 -11.93 -4.93 2.32
N TYR A 40 -12.16 -6.24 2.38
CA TYR A 40 -12.04 -7.06 3.58
C TYR A 40 -10.74 -6.84 4.38
N LEU A 41 -9.57 -6.83 3.73
CA LEU A 41 -8.32 -6.54 4.44
C LEU A 41 -8.23 -5.08 4.87
N GLY A 42 -8.67 -4.15 4.02
CA GLY A 42 -8.73 -2.72 4.36
C GLY A 42 -9.58 -2.46 5.60
N ASP A 43 -10.70 -3.15 5.75
CA ASP A 43 -11.54 -3.08 6.94
C ASP A 43 -10.78 -3.58 8.18
N ILE A 44 -10.11 -4.74 8.09
CA ILE A 44 -9.29 -5.27 9.19
C ILE A 44 -8.20 -4.28 9.62
N LEU A 45 -7.45 -3.73 8.66
CA LEU A 45 -6.37 -2.78 8.90
C LEU A 45 -6.90 -1.47 9.51
N GLY A 46 -8.02 -0.96 8.99
CA GLY A 46 -8.69 0.23 9.53
C GLY A 46 -9.13 0.03 10.98
N TYR A 47 -9.74 -1.11 11.31
CA TYR A 47 -10.11 -1.40 12.69
C TYR A 47 -8.90 -1.52 13.62
N PHE A 48 -7.75 -2.05 13.16
CA PHE A 48 -6.53 -2.05 13.97
C PHE A 48 -6.11 -0.62 14.32
N GLN A 49 -6.10 0.29 13.33
CA GLN A 49 -5.76 1.69 13.53
C GLN A 49 -6.71 2.37 14.53
N ASP A 50 -8.03 2.20 14.35
CA ASP A 50 -9.05 2.78 15.23
C ASP A 50 -8.94 2.27 16.68
N THR A 51 -8.49 1.02 16.86
CA THR A 51 -8.43 0.39 18.19
C THR A 51 -7.10 0.59 18.90
N PHE A 52 -6.02 0.99 18.22
CA PHE A 52 -4.74 1.25 18.87
C PHE A 52 -4.82 2.35 19.92
N ASP A 53 -5.47 3.46 19.60
CA ASP A 53 -5.65 4.58 20.54
C ASP A 53 -6.53 4.21 21.73
N ILE A 54 -7.35 3.16 21.62
CA ILE A 54 -8.15 2.64 22.74
C ILE A 54 -7.28 1.78 23.67
N ILE A 55 -6.32 1.05 23.11
CA ILE A 55 -5.50 0.08 23.85
C ILE A 55 -4.26 0.74 24.47
N PHE A 56 -3.58 1.61 23.72
CA PHE A 56 -2.26 2.12 24.11
C PHE A 56 -2.28 3.51 24.75
N ASN A 57 -3.32 4.31 24.53
CA ASN A 57 -3.46 5.60 25.19
C ASN A 57 -4.14 5.43 26.56
N ASN A 58 -3.41 5.77 27.63
CA ASN A 58 -3.96 5.78 28.98
C ASN A 58 -5.03 6.87 29.10
N ARG A 59 -6.28 6.47 29.36
CA ARG A 59 -7.39 7.38 29.65
C ARG A 59 -7.59 7.49 31.15
N GLU A 60 -7.42 8.70 31.69
CA GLU A 60 -7.84 8.98 33.06
C GLU A 60 -9.36 8.85 33.18
N SER A 61 -9.81 8.16 34.23
CA SER A 61 -11.24 7.95 34.50
C SER A 61 -11.69 8.86 35.62
N LYS A 62 -12.65 9.75 35.35
CA LYS A 62 -13.15 10.75 36.31
C LYS A 62 -14.26 10.20 37.21
N SER A 63 -14.92 9.12 36.79
CA SER A 63 -15.98 8.45 37.53
C SER A 63 -15.88 6.93 37.43
N TYR A 64 -16.64 6.22 38.27
CA TYR A 64 -16.78 4.78 38.18
C TYR A 64 -17.38 4.33 36.82
N SER A 65 -18.37 5.06 36.30
CA SER A 65 -18.99 4.75 35.00
C SER A 65 -17.99 4.89 33.85
N ASP A 66 -17.13 5.92 33.92
CA ASP A 66 -16.06 6.11 32.94
C ASP A 66 -15.05 4.98 33.02
N LYS A 67 -14.65 4.59 34.25
CA LYS A 67 -13.73 3.47 34.48
C LYS A 67 -14.29 2.17 33.92
N PHE A 68 -15.55 1.85 34.23
CA PHE A 68 -16.24 0.66 33.72
C PHE A 68 -16.26 0.65 32.19
N SER A 69 -16.65 1.76 31.57
CA SER A 69 -16.67 1.92 30.11
C SER A 69 -15.28 1.76 29.47
N ASN A 70 -14.25 2.38 30.07
CA ASN A 70 -12.87 2.30 29.59
C ASN A 70 -12.33 0.86 29.69
N GLN A 71 -12.60 0.15 30.78
CA GLN A 71 -12.17 -1.24 30.96
C GLN A 71 -12.84 -2.20 29.97
N ILE A 72 -14.14 -2.02 29.74
CA ILE A 72 -14.85 -2.79 28.70
C ILE A 72 -14.26 -2.48 27.32
N SER A 73 -14.05 -1.21 27.00
CA SER A 73 -13.51 -0.79 25.71
C SER A 73 -12.14 -1.40 25.46
N LEU A 74 -11.23 -1.33 26.44
CA LEU A 74 -9.91 -1.95 26.37
C LEU A 74 -9.99 -3.46 26.10
N LEU A 75 -10.75 -4.18 26.91
CA LEU A 75 -10.87 -5.65 26.79
C LEU A 75 -11.53 -6.06 25.46
N GLN A 76 -12.53 -5.30 25.01
CA GLN A 76 -13.21 -5.56 23.75
C GLN A 76 -12.32 -5.26 22.54
N SER A 77 -11.57 -4.16 22.55
CA SER A 77 -10.61 -3.83 21.49
C SER A 77 -9.51 -4.88 21.37
N ILE A 78 -8.96 -5.34 22.50
CA ILE A 78 -7.99 -6.45 22.52
C ILE A 78 -8.59 -7.72 21.91
N TYR A 79 -9.81 -8.08 22.32
CA TYR A 79 -10.49 -9.27 21.80
C TYR A 79 -10.70 -9.19 20.27
N VAL A 80 -11.12 -8.03 19.77
CA VAL A 80 -11.33 -7.78 18.34
C VAL A 80 -10.00 -7.88 17.57
N GLN A 81 -8.94 -7.23 18.04
CA GLN A 81 -7.61 -7.34 17.42
C GLN A 81 -7.07 -8.78 17.44
N GLN A 82 -7.36 -9.56 18.48
CA GLN A 82 -7.01 -10.99 18.53
C GLN A 82 -7.74 -11.82 17.47
N ASP A 83 -9.02 -11.54 17.21
CA ASP A 83 -9.79 -12.18 16.13
C ASP A 83 -9.27 -11.75 14.75
N PHE A 84 -8.88 -10.48 14.58
CA PHE A 84 -8.26 -10.06 13.33
C PHE A 84 -6.91 -10.71 13.06
N ILE A 85 -6.06 -10.92 14.07
CA ILE A 85 -4.83 -11.70 13.89
C ILE A 85 -5.15 -13.12 13.39
N GLU A 86 -6.19 -13.77 13.91
CA GLU A 86 -6.63 -15.08 13.43
C GLU A 86 -7.00 -15.03 11.93
N GLU A 87 -7.76 -14.01 11.50
CA GLU A 87 -8.11 -13.81 10.09
C GLU A 87 -6.87 -13.54 9.22
N LEU A 88 -5.96 -12.67 9.64
CA LEU A 88 -4.72 -12.37 8.91
C LEU A 88 -3.86 -13.64 8.73
N LEU A 89 -3.76 -14.49 9.75
CA LEU A 89 -3.03 -15.77 9.66
C LEU A 89 -3.65 -16.73 8.64
N ILE A 90 -4.98 -16.72 8.50
CA ILE A 90 -5.71 -17.49 7.49
C ILE A 90 -5.46 -16.92 6.09
N ILE A 91 -5.63 -15.59 5.91
CA ILE A 91 -5.41 -14.89 4.63
C ILE A 91 -4.00 -15.18 4.12
N PHE A 92 -2.98 -14.98 4.95
CA PHE A 92 -1.58 -15.13 4.54
C PHE A 92 -1.08 -16.58 4.55
N LYS A 93 -1.93 -17.57 4.87
CA LYS A 93 -1.57 -19.00 4.93
C LYS A 93 -0.34 -19.25 5.81
N CYS A 94 -0.38 -18.72 7.02
CA CYS A 94 0.72 -18.86 7.99
C CYS A 94 0.76 -20.26 8.65
N GLY A 95 -0.25 -21.11 8.44
CA GLY A 95 -0.30 -22.46 9.01
C GLY A 95 -0.52 -22.47 10.53
N ILE A 96 -1.12 -21.41 11.07
CA ILE A 96 -1.41 -21.27 12.50
C ILE A 96 -2.93 -21.21 12.63
N ASP A 97 -3.48 -22.20 13.31
CA ASP A 97 -4.90 -22.25 13.61
C ASP A 97 -5.23 -21.65 15.00
N LYS A 98 -6.53 -21.48 15.26
CA LYS A 98 -7.05 -21.02 16.54
C LYS A 98 -6.60 -21.89 17.74
N GLY A 99 -6.40 -23.18 17.52
CA GLY A 99 -5.93 -24.11 18.55
C GLY A 99 -4.52 -23.77 19.02
N VAL A 100 -3.64 -23.36 18.10
CA VAL A 100 -2.30 -22.85 18.42
C VAL A 100 -2.38 -21.51 19.15
N LEU A 101 -3.25 -20.58 18.73
CA LEU A 101 -3.44 -19.30 19.40
C LEU A 101 -3.88 -19.49 20.86
N LYS A 102 -4.81 -20.40 21.13
CA LYS A 102 -5.30 -20.72 22.48
C LYS A 102 -4.22 -21.25 23.43
N LYS A 103 -3.10 -21.76 22.91
CA LYS A 103 -1.96 -22.21 23.73
C LYS A 103 -0.99 -21.08 24.07
N ASP A 104 -1.11 -19.92 23.43
CA ASP A 104 -0.32 -18.73 23.75
C ASP A 104 -0.93 -18.02 24.96
N SER A 105 -0.17 -17.89 26.04
CA SER A 105 -0.61 -17.22 27.26
C SER A 105 -0.92 -15.74 27.05
N ASN A 106 -0.23 -15.06 26.13
CA ASN A 106 -0.49 -13.66 25.80
C ASN A 106 -1.83 -13.49 25.06
N TYR A 107 -2.30 -14.54 24.38
CA TYR A 107 -3.64 -14.59 23.79
C TYR A 107 -4.68 -15.00 24.83
N SER A 108 -4.48 -16.15 25.49
CA SER A 108 -5.51 -16.82 26.29
C SER A 108 -5.89 -16.04 27.55
N ILE A 109 -4.92 -15.50 28.29
CA ILE A 109 -5.17 -14.82 29.57
C ILE A 109 -6.05 -13.58 29.37
N ASN A 110 -5.69 -12.70 28.42
CA ASN A 110 -6.47 -11.50 28.13
C ASN A 110 -7.89 -11.86 27.63
N ARG A 111 -8.00 -12.90 26.81
CA ARG A 111 -9.27 -13.40 26.29
C ARG A 111 -10.16 -13.98 27.40
N GLU A 112 -9.58 -14.69 28.36
CA GLU A 112 -10.27 -15.24 29.52
C GLU A 112 -10.79 -14.12 30.43
N ILE A 113 -9.97 -13.11 30.75
CA ILE A 113 -10.39 -11.93 31.53
C ILE A 113 -11.59 -11.25 30.85
N ARG A 114 -11.50 -10.99 29.54
CA ARG A 114 -12.61 -10.41 28.77
C ARG A 114 -13.85 -11.31 28.77
N ASN A 115 -13.69 -12.61 28.62
CA ASN A 115 -14.81 -13.55 28.58
C ASN A 115 -15.51 -13.67 29.93
N GLU A 116 -14.76 -13.64 31.04
CA GLU A 116 -15.32 -13.64 32.39
C GLU A 116 -16.09 -12.34 32.68
N LEU A 117 -15.60 -11.20 32.20
CA LEU A 117 -16.14 -9.88 32.56
C LEU A 117 -17.20 -9.34 31.60
N VAL A 118 -17.00 -9.51 30.30
CA VAL A 118 -17.78 -8.85 29.25
C VAL A 118 -18.56 -9.86 28.42
N GLY A 119 -17.92 -10.98 28.06
CA GLY A 119 -18.54 -11.99 27.19
C GLY A 119 -19.64 -12.78 27.88
N HIS A 120 -19.31 -13.39 29.02
CA HIS A 120 -20.17 -14.30 29.77
C HIS A 120 -20.05 -14.06 31.29
N PRO A 121 -20.45 -12.87 31.79
CA PRO A 121 -20.41 -12.56 33.21
C PRO A 121 -21.24 -13.51 34.06
N ILE A 122 -22.23 -14.20 33.48
CA ILE A 122 -22.91 -15.35 34.06
C ILE A 122 -22.72 -16.52 33.09
N ARG A 123 -21.90 -17.50 33.47
CA ARG A 123 -21.55 -18.64 32.61
C ARG A 123 -22.34 -19.88 33.01
N LYS A 124 -23.07 -20.44 32.04
CA LYS A 124 -23.72 -21.75 32.16
C LYS A 124 -23.26 -22.68 31.04
N ILE A 125 -22.98 -23.94 31.34
CA ILE A 125 -22.65 -24.98 30.33
C ILE A 125 -23.72 -26.06 30.42
N LYS A 126 -24.44 -26.32 29.32
CA LYS A 126 -25.54 -27.30 29.27
C LYS A 126 -26.57 -27.13 30.41
N GLY A 127 -26.85 -25.89 30.80
CA GLY A 127 -27.78 -25.55 31.88
C GLY A 127 -27.18 -25.53 33.28
N GLU A 128 -25.98 -26.09 33.50
CA GLU A 128 -25.29 -26.03 34.79
C GLU A 128 -24.62 -24.67 34.99
N PHE A 129 -24.78 -24.09 36.19
CA PHE A 129 -24.10 -22.86 36.58
C PHE A 129 -22.62 -23.10 36.85
N ILE A 130 -21.75 -22.39 36.13
CA ILE A 130 -20.30 -22.54 36.22
C ILE A 130 -19.70 -21.40 37.02
N SER A 131 -20.01 -20.16 36.63
CA SER A 131 -19.48 -18.98 37.31
C SER A 131 -20.34 -17.74 37.13
N SER A 132 -20.16 -16.80 38.06
CA SER A 132 -20.61 -15.42 37.92
C SER A 132 -19.50 -14.45 38.30
N CYS A 133 -19.32 -13.40 37.50
CA CYS A 133 -18.33 -12.35 37.72
C CYS A 133 -18.99 -10.97 37.81
N LEU A 134 -18.45 -10.10 38.67
CA LEU A 134 -18.93 -8.73 38.84
C LEU A 134 -17.74 -7.77 38.95
N PHE A 135 -17.74 -6.69 38.18
CA PHE A 135 -16.71 -5.64 38.29
C PHE A 135 -16.64 -5.09 39.72
N GLY A 136 -15.41 -4.99 40.24
CA GLY A 136 -15.14 -4.45 41.55
C GLY A 136 -15.24 -2.92 41.55
N TYR A 137 -15.81 -2.37 42.61
CA TYR A 137 -15.89 -0.92 42.85
C TYR A 137 -14.60 -0.36 43.45
N ASN A 138 -13.75 -1.22 44.01
CA ASN A 138 -12.52 -0.84 44.72
C ASN A 138 -11.30 -1.03 43.82
N GLY A 139 -10.81 0.05 43.21
CA GLY A 139 -9.54 0.06 42.48
C GLY A 139 -9.30 1.34 41.69
N GLY A 140 -8.05 1.69 41.41
CA GLY A 140 -7.68 2.81 40.55
C GLY A 140 -7.94 2.52 39.06
N SER A 141 -7.64 3.49 38.19
CA SER A 141 -7.70 3.35 36.73
C SER A 141 -6.59 2.45 36.16
N ASP A 142 -5.57 2.16 36.96
CA ASP A 142 -4.40 1.35 36.67
C ASP A 142 -4.65 -0.17 36.76
N LYS A 143 -5.79 -0.60 37.31
CA LYS A 143 -6.13 -2.01 37.51
C LYS A 143 -7.58 -2.37 37.25
N ILE A 144 -7.77 -3.59 36.74
CA ILE A 144 -9.08 -4.26 36.63
C ILE A 144 -9.23 -5.17 37.83
N VAL A 145 -10.24 -4.90 38.66
CA VAL A 145 -10.58 -5.69 39.84
C VAL A 145 -11.99 -6.22 39.65
N TYR A 146 -12.21 -7.49 39.95
CA TYR A 146 -13.55 -8.08 39.90
C TYR A 146 -13.72 -9.24 40.87
N LEU A 147 -14.97 -9.48 41.20
CA LEU A 147 -15.39 -10.58 42.06
C LEU A 147 -15.75 -11.76 41.18
N ARG A 148 -15.29 -12.95 41.57
CA ARG A 148 -15.60 -14.20 40.89
C ARG A 148 -16.17 -15.21 41.87
N TYR A 149 -17.22 -15.89 41.44
CA TYR A 149 -17.79 -17.07 42.10
C TYR A 149 -17.74 -18.22 41.09
N HIS A 150 -16.97 -19.28 41.39
CA HIS A 150 -16.74 -20.38 40.44
C HIS A 150 -17.04 -21.74 41.08
N LYS A 151 -17.55 -22.70 40.29
CA LYS A 151 -17.87 -24.07 40.72
C LYS A 151 -16.67 -24.76 41.39
N ASP A 152 -15.48 -24.57 40.83
CA ASP A 152 -14.23 -25.19 41.33
C ASP A 152 -13.84 -24.73 42.76
N ASN A 153 -14.30 -23.56 43.19
CA ASN A 153 -14.12 -23.07 44.56
C ASN A 153 -15.43 -23.13 45.37
N ASN A 154 -16.34 -24.05 45.01
CA ASN A 154 -17.65 -24.20 45.64
C ASN A 154 -18.43 -22.87 45.74
N TYR A 155 -18.29 -22.02 44.72
CA TYR A 155 -18.90 -20.69 44.67
C TYR A 155 -18.55 -19.79 45.85
N LYS A 156 -17.39 -19.99 46.48
CA LYS A 156 -16.83 -19.02 47.43
C LYS A 156 -16.35 -17.79 46.68
N PHE A 157 -16.35 -16.67 47.40
CA PHE A 157 -15.88 -15.39 46.91
C PHE A 157 -14.37 -15.43 46.59
N GLU A 158 -14.02 -14.95 45.40
CA GLU A 158 -12.65 -14.67 44.98
C GLU A 158 -12.54 -13.23 44.48
N SER A 159 -11.51 -12.51 44.91
CA SER A 159 -11.17 -11.20 44.35
C SER A 159 -10.04 -11.39 43.34
N MET A 160 -10.32 -11.07 42.08
CA MET A 160 -9.35 -11.11 40.98
C MET A 160 -8.83 -9.70 40.73
N GLU A 161 -7.52 -9.55 40.54
CA GLU A 161 -6.87 -8.26 40.28
C GLU A 161 -5.82 -8.40 39.17
N PHE A 162 -5.91 -7.53 38.17
CA PHE A 162 -4.98 -7.47 37.05
C PHE A 162 -4.58 -6.02 36.75
N ALA A 163 -3.28 -5.75 36.65
CA ALA A 163 -2.80 -4.46 36.20
C ALA A 163 -3.14 -4.23 34.72
N VAL A 164 -3.61 -3.04 34.38
CA VAL A 164 -3.92 -2.63 33.00
C VAL A 164 -2.65 -2.65 32.16
N SER A 165 -1.52 -2.20 32.72
CA SER A 165 -0.21 -2.25 32.07
C SER A 165 0.16 -3.65 31.62
N ASP A 166 -0.10 -4.67 32.45
CA ASP A 166 0.24 -6.06 32.14
C ASP A 166 -0.67 -6.63 31.04
N ILE A 167 -1.95 -6.25 31.04
CA ILE A 167 -2.90 -6.62 29.97
C ILE A 167 -2.42 -6.05 28.64
N ILE A 168 -2.08 -4.76 28.60
CA ILE A 168 -1.57 -4.07 27.41
C ILE A 168 -0.24 -4.70 26.97
N LEU A 169 0.67 -4.96 27.90
CA LEU A 169 1.99 -5.53 27.59
C LEU A 169 1.89 -6.94 26.99
N ARG A 170 1.05 -7.81 27.57
CA ARG A 170 0.76 -9.13 26.98
C ARG A 170 0.17 -9.00 25.58
N HIS A 171 -0.77 -8.09 25.39
CA HIS A 171 -1.36 -7.86 24.07
C HIS A 171 -0.32 -7.37 23.06
N LYS A 172 0.59 -6.46 23.46
CA LYS A 172 1.71 -6.05 22.63
C LYS A 172 2.56 -7.25 22.20
N PHE A 173 2.97 -8.10 23.13
CA PHE A 173 3.76 -9.29 22.82
C PHE A 173 3.03 -10.28 21.92
N PHE A 174 1.71 -10.39 22.07
CA PHE A 174 0.87 -11.15 21.16
C PHE A 174 0.94 -10.56 19.73
N LEU A 175 0.61 -9.28 19.56
CA LEU A 175 0.64 -8.63 18.24
C LEU A 175 2.02 -8.73 17.59
N ASP A 176 3.08 -8.40 18.34
CA ASP A 176 4.46 -8.41 17.88
C ASP A 176 4.86 -9.77 17.29
N LYS A 177 4.59 -10.85 18.05
CA LYS A 177 4.88 -12.23 17.65
C LYS A 177 4.14 -12.65 16.38
N TYR A 178 2.86 -12.29 16.26
CA TYR A 178 2.05 -12.75 15.14
C TYR A 178 2.21 -11.88 13.89
N PHE A 179 2.43 -10.58 14.05
CA PHE A 179 2.88 -9.73 12.95
C PHE A 179 4.23 -10.18 12.42
N ASP A 180 5.19 -10.59 13.26
CA ASP A 180 6.44 -11.18 12.77
C ASP A 180 6.24 -12.46 11.96
N LYS A 181 5.30 -13.31 12.37
CA LYS A 181 4.96 -14.53 11.61
C LYS A 181 4.35 -14.19 10.25
N ILE A 182 3.50 -13.16 10.18
CA ILE A 182 2.89 -12.67 8.94
C ILE A 182 3.97 -12.01 8.05
N LEU A 183 4.77 -11.10 8.58
CA LEU A 183 5.85 -10.42 7.86
C LEU A 183 6.90 -11.39 7.33
N ASN A 184 7.29 -12.41 8.11
CA ASN A 184 8.19 -13.46 7.62
C ASN A 184 7.58 -14.25 6.44
N LYS A 185 6.27 -14.52 6.49
CA LYS A 185 5.56 -15.15 5.38
C LYS A 185 5.56 -14.25 4.15
N LEU A 186 5.23 -12.97 4.30
CA LEU A 186 5.26 -11.99 3.22
C LEU A 186 6.67 -11.82 2.63
N LYS A 187 7.70 -11.75 3.47
CA LYS A 187 9.11 -11.73 3.06
C LYS A 187 9.46 -12.92 2.17
N SER A 188 9.01 -14.13 2.52
CA SER A 188 9.24 -15.32 1.69
C SER A 188 8.57 -15.23 0.31
N ILE A 189 7.39 -14.59 0.24
CA ILE A 189 6.67 -14.35 -1.02
C ILE A 189 7.45 -13.35 -1.87
N LEU A 190 7.87 -12.22 -1.28
CA LEU A 190 8.62 -11.17 -1.99
C LEU A 190 10.00 -11.66 -2.45
N LEU A 191 10.72 -12.44 -1.66
CA LEU A 191 11.98 -13.07 -2.10
C LEU A 191 11.76 -14.03 -3.28
N SER A 192 10.62 -14.73 -3.32
CA SER A 192 10.27 -15.59 -4.46
C SER A 192 9.91 -14.78 -5.69
N PHE A 193 9.28 -13.61 -5.49
CA PHE A 193 8.93 -12.67 -6.55
C PHE A 193 10.19 -12.01 -7.15
N VAL A 194 11.11 -11.53 -6.32
CA VAL A 194 12.43 -11.00 -6.74
C VAL A 194 13.19 -12.02 -7.58
N LYS A 195 13.30 -13.27 -7.13
CA LYS A 195 13.92 -14.34 -7.93
C LYS A 195 13.23 -14.55 -9.27
N LYS A 196 11.92 -14.33 -9.37
CA LYS A 196 11.19 -14.42 -10.63
C LYS A 196 11.49 -13.22 -11.55
N ILE A 197 11.64 -12.02 -10.99
CA ILE A 197 12.11 -10.84 -11.74
C ILE A 197 13.52 -11.09 -12.28
N GLU A 198 14.47 -11.55 -11.47
CA GLU A 198 15.84 -11.83 -11.93
C GLU A 198 15.87 -12.86 -13.07
N ASN A 199 15.08 -13.94 -12.96
CA ASN A 199 14.95 -14.91 -14.04
C ASN A 199 14.36 -14.27 -15.31
N LEU A 200 13.44 -13.33 -15.15
CA LEU A 200 12.81 -12.66 -16.27
C LEU A 200 13.78 -11.71 -17.00
N GLU A 201 14.61 -10.98 -16.27
CA GLU A 201 15.66 -10.12 -16.84
C GLU A 201 16.57 -10.92 -17.79
N VAL A 202 16.93 -12.16 -17.42
CA VAL A 202 17.70 -13.08 -18.29
C VAL A 202 16.89 -13.52 -19.52
N LEU A 203 15.59 -13.78 -19.35
CA LEU A 203 14.72 -14.23 -20.45
C LEU A 203 14.46 -13.13 -21.48
N ILE A 204 14.44 -11.85 -21.08
CA ILE A 204 14.24 -10.72 -22.00
C ILE A 204 15.29 -10.69 -23.12
N GLY A 205 16.54 -11.07 -22.84
CA GLY A 205 17.61 -11.11 -23.84
C GLY A 205 17.65 -12.37 -24.71
N THR A 206 16.88 -13.40 -24.39
CA THR A 206 16.98 -14.73 -25.03
C THR A 206 15.71 -15.20 -25.72
N LYS A 207 14.55 -14.68 -25.30
CA LYS A 207 13.23 -15.10 -25.78
C LYS A 207 12.72 -14.19 -26.90
N SER A 208 11.82 -14.75 -27.72
CA SER A 208 11.11 -13.94 -28.72
C SER A 208 10.15 -12.95 -28.04
N PHE A 209 9.86 -11.83 -28.71
CA PHE A 209 8.95 -10.81 -28.19
C PHE A 209 7.59 -11.39 -27.77
N LYS A 210 7.01 -12.27 -28.60
CA LYS A 210 5.75 -12.94 -28.29
C LYS A 210 5.82 -13.80 -27.02
N GLU A 211 6.93 -14.52 -26.81
CA GLU A 211 7.15 -15.28 -25.58
C GLU A 211 7.26 -14.35 -24.37
N ILE A 212 7.97 -13.22 -24.48
CA ILE A 212 8.12 -12.23 -23.41
C ILE A 212 6.75 -11.68 -23.00
N LEU A 213 5.91 -11.27 -23.95
CA LEU A 213 4.56 -10.79 -23.66
C LEU A 213 3.70 -11.85 -22.97
N ASN A 214 3.80 -13.12 -23.39
CA ASN A 214 3.09 -14.22 -22.72
C ASN A 214 3.52 -14.40 -21.27
N ILE A 215 4.82 -14.29 -20.99
CA ILE A 215 5.35 -14.38 -19.63
C ILE A 215 4.84 -13.17 -18.81
N MET A 216 4.85 -11.97 -19.37
CA MET A 216 4.39 -10.75 -18.68
C MET A 216 2.92 -10.86 -18.28
N SER A 217 2.07 -11.39 -19.16
CA SER A 217 0.63 -11.57 -18.88
C SER A 217 0.31 -12.41 -17.66
N VAL A 218 1.25 -13.26 -17.22
CA VAL A 218 1.04 -14.19 -16.10
C VAL A 218 1.74 -13.71 -14.83
N PHE A 219 2.89 -13.06 -14.96
CA PHE A 219 3.77 -12.79 -13.82
C PHE A 219 3.94 -11.31 -13.47
N TYR A 220 3.74 -10.41 -14.43
CA TYR A 220 4.03 -8.99 -14.29
C TYR A 220 3.05 -8.16 -15.14
N GLU A 221 1.75 -8.38 -14.93
CA GLU A 221 0.69 -7.85 -15.78
C GLU A 221 0.53 -6.32 -15.70
N SER A 222 1.08 -5.68 -14.67
CA SER A 222 0.97 -4.22 -14.48
C SER A 222 1.71 -3.42 -15.54
N ILE A 223 2.74 -3.98 -16.21
CA ILE A 223 3.43 -3.31 -17.32
C ILE A 223 2.49 -2.96 -18.47
N PHE A 224 1.41 -3.71 -18.67
CA PHE A 224 0.44 -3.42 -19.73
C PHE A 224 -0.47 -2.23 -19.44
N LYS A 225 -0.37 -1.65 -18.24
CA LYS A 225 -1.10 -0.43 -17.83
C LYS A 225 -0.18 0.79 -17.75
N TYR A 226 1.10 0.64 -18.06
CA TYR A 226 2.09 1.72 -17.96
C TYR A 226 1.89 2.80 -19.03
N ASP A 227 1.39 2.42 -20.20
CA ASP A 227 1.17 3.32 -21.34
C ASP A 227 -0.10 2.94 -22.11
N PHE A 228 -0.65 3.89 -22.87
CA PHE A 228 -1.93 3.79 -23.57
C PHE A 228 -2.04 2.60 -24.54
N ILE A 229 -0.93 2.16 -25.12
CA ILE A 229 -0.91 1.11 -26.16
C ILE A 229 0.03 -0.05 -25.82
N TYR A 230 0.30 -0.26 -24.53
CA TYR A 230 1.06 -1.41 -24.05
C TYR A 230 0.20 -2.67 -23.89
N ASP A 231 -1.08 -2.64 -24.25
CA ASP A 231 -1.83 -3.88 -24.30
C ASP A 231 -1.17 -4.89 -25.26
N LYS A 232 -1.35 -6.17 -24.94
CA LYS A 232 -0.66 -7.26 -25.62
C LYS A 232 -0.97 -7.32 -27.12
N GLU A 233 -2.19 -6.99 -27.53
CA GLU A 233 -2.61 -7.08 -28.92
C GLU A 233 -1.97 -5.95 -29.75
N SER A 234 -2.01 -4.73 -29.23
CA SER A 234 -1.35 -3.57 -29.83
C SER A 234 0.16 -3.79 -29.97
N LEU A 235 0.83 -4.27 -28.92
CA LEU A 235 2.27 -4.54 -28.95
C LEU A 235 2.64 -5.59 -30.01
N LEU A 236 1.85 -6.66 -30.17
CA LEU A 236 2.09 -7.67 -31.20
C LEU A 236 1.91 -7.09 -32.62
N ASN A 237 0.90 -6.25 -32.81
CA ASN A 237 0.66 -5.57 -34.09
C ASN A 237 1.82 -4.62 -34.44
N ILE A 238 2.25 -3.81 -33.48
CA ILE A 238 3.39 -2.87 -33.64
C ILE A 238 4.68 -3.63 -33.95
N TYR A 239 4.94 -4.72 -33.23
CA TYR A 239 6.14 -5.53 -33.46
C TYR A 239 6.18 -6.16 -34.86
N ALA A 240 5.03 -6.56 -35.42
CA ALA A 240 4.94 -7.09 -36.77
C ALA A 240 5.32 -6.04 -37.85
N ARG A 241 5.20 -4.75 -37.51
CA ARG A 241 5.41 -3.60 -38.40
C ARG A 241 6.72 -2.87 -38.14
N LYS A 242 7.58 -3.39 -37.25
CA LYS A 242 8.82 -2.73 -36.79
C LYS A 242 9.75 -2.28 -37.92
N ASP A 243 9.74 -3.00 -39.05
CA ASP A 243 10.59 -2.74 -40.21
C ASP A 243 9.96 -1.77 -41.23
N GLU A 244 8.67 -1.39 -41.06
CA GLU A 244 7.96 -0.47 -41.96
C GLU A 244 8.38 0.99 -41.75
N HIS A 245 8.54 1.38 -40.48
CA HIS A 245 8.91 2.74 -40.10
C HIS A 245 9.52 2.73 -38.70
N ARG A 246 10.53 3.58 -38.47
CA ARG A 246 11.24 3.69 -37.18
C ARG A 246 10.35 4.00 -35.96
N ARG A 247 9.12 4.47 -36.17
CA ARG A 247 8.14 4.77 -35.10
C ARG A 247 7.79 3.51 -34.31
N TYR A 248 7.67 2.38 -35.01
CA TYR A 248 7.29 1.11 -34.43
C TYR A 248 8.45 0.54 -33.63
N GLN A 249 9.66 0.55 -34.21
CA GLN A 249 10.87 0.14 -33.50
C GLN A 249 11.11 1.02 -32.25
N ASN A 250 10.93 2.35 -32.37
CA ASN A 250 11.04 3.28 -31.24
C ASN A 250 10.12 2.88 -30.07
N LEU A 251 8.87 2.52 -30.37
CA LEU A 251 7.93 2.11 -29.34
C LEU A 251 8.30 0.76 -28.70
N ILE A 252 8.80 -0.19 -29.50
CA ILE A 252 9.28 -1.48 -28.97
C ILE A 252 10.52 -1.28 -28.08
N ASP A 253 11.43 -0.40 -28.47
CA ASP A 253 12.61 -0.06 -27.68
C ASP A 253 12.22 0.62 -26.37
N LYS A 254 11.28 1.57 -26.41
CA LYS A 254 10.71 2.22 -25.23
C LYS A 254 10.04 1.22 -24.30
N PHE A 255 9.23 0.30 -24.84
CA PHE A 255 8.63 -0.78 -24.05
C PHE A 255 9.68 -1.61 -23.31
N TYR A 256 10.79 -1.98 -23.97
CA TYR A 256 11.86 -2.72 -23.32
C TYR A 256 12.60 -1.90 -22.25
N CYS A 257 12.81 -0.60 -22.50
CA CYS A 257 13.39 0.30 -21.51
C CYS A 257 12.49 0.39 -20.28
N ASP A 258 11.22 0.71 -20.46
CA ASP A 258 10.25 0.84 -19.37
C ASP A 258 10.07 -0.49 -18.61
N LEU A 259 10.04 -1.62 -19.32
CA LEU A 259 10.00 -2.95 -18.69
C LEU A 259 11.22 -3.17 -17.79
N LYS A 260 12.43 -2.88 -18.27
CA LYS A 260 13.66 -3.06 -17.46
C LYS A 260 13.67 -2.13 -16.25
N SER A 261 13.34 -0.86 -16.43
CA SER A 261 13.28 0.12 -15.34
C SER A 261 12.25 -0.30 -14.29
N SER A 262 11.03 -0.63 -14.72
CA SER A 262 9.94 -1.07 -13.85
C SER A 262 10.30 -2.33 -13.05
N LEU A 263 10.92 -3.32 -13.70
CA LEU A 263 11.41 -4.53 -13.02
C LEU A 263 12.47 -4.21 -11.97
N ASN A 264 13.41 -3.30 -12.29
CA ASN A 264 14.46 -2.90 -11.35
C ASN A 264 13.88 -2.15 -10.15
N GLU A 265 13.02 -1.16 -10.39
CA GLU A 265 12.33 -0.39 -9.33
C GLU A 265 11.54 -1.31 -8.40
N LYS A 266 10.75 -2.23 -8.94
CA LYS A 266 9.95 -3.15 -8.12
C LYS A 266 10.81 -4.16 -7.36
N LYS A 267 11.92 -4.60 -7.95
CA LYS A 267 12.91 -5.47 -7.28
C LYS A 267 13.57 -4.74 -6.12
N GLU A 268 14.04 -3.51 -6.33
CA GLU A 268 14.63 -2.69 -5.28
C GLU A 268 13.63 -2.40 -4.17
N TYR A 269 12.40 -2.02 -4.52
CA TYR A 269 11.35 -1.76 -3.53
C TYR A 269 11.03 -3.00 -2.68
N ALA A 270 10.93 -4.17 -3.30
CA ALA A 270 10.71 -5.42 -2.56
C ALA A 270 11.82 -5.74 -1.54
N ILE A 271 13.05 -5.31 -1.82
CA ILE A 271 14.21 -5.51 -0.94
C ILE A 271 14.19 -4.48 0.20
N THR A 272 13.94 -3.21 -0.10
CA THR A 272 13.97 -2.11 0.87
C THR A 272 12.86 -2.20 1.92
N LEU A 273 11.73 -2.82 1.60
CA LEU A 273 10.61 -3.03 2.55
C LEU A 273 10.98 -3.78 3.84
N PHE A 274 12.04 -4.58 3.81
CA PHE A 274 12.53 -5.33 4.97
C PHE A 274 13.86 -4.82 5.51
N GLU A 275 14.35 -3.70 5.01
CA GLU A 275 15.49 -3.03 5.61
C GLU A 275 15.09 -2.45 6.98
N PRO A 276 16.04 -2.38 7.94
CA PRO A 276 15.79 -1.73 9.20
C PRO A 276 15.34 -0.29 8.95
N LYS A 277 14.34 0.17 9.72
CA LYS A 277 13.85 1.54 9.67
C LYS A 277 15.04 2.50 9.66
N LYS A 278 15.21 3.27 8.58
CA LYS A 278 16.09 4.44 8.62
C LYS A 278 15.50 5.33 9.70
N VAL A 279 16.17 5.39 10.85
CA VAL A 279 15.88 6.41 11.86
C VAL A 279 16.30 7.70 11.19
N PHE A 280 15.38 8.36 10.51
CA PHE A 280 15.54 9.76 10.23
C PHE A 280 15.57 10.42 11.61
N GLU A 281 16.74 10.92 12.01
CA GLU A 281 16.78 11.95 13.03
C GLU A 281 15.69 12.94 12.61
N VAL A 282 14.77 13.23 13.52
CA VAL A 282 13.83 14.32 13.33
C VAL A 282 14.70 15.56 13.22
N SER A 283 15.16 15.88 12.01
CA SER A 283 15.54 17.24 11.74
C SER A 283 14.28 18.01 12.08
N GLU A 284 14.40 18.93 13.03
CA GLU A 284 13.39 19.95 13.20
C GLU A 284 13.29 20.60 11.83
N THR A 285 12.35 20.14 11.00
CA THR A 285 11.97 20.85 9.79
C THR A 285 11.40 22.15 10.32
N GLU A 286 12.27 23.15 10.42
CA GLU A 286 11.89 24.53 10.64
C GLU A 286 10.79 24.80 9.62
N ARG A 287 9.58 25.01 10.12
CA ARG A 287 8.50 25.49 9.25
C ARG A 287 9.05 26.76 8.60
N PRO A 288 9.03 26.91 7.27
CA PRO A 288 9.46 28.14 6.65
C PRO A 288 8.66 29.28 7.28
N ILE A 289 9.34 30.12 8.05
CA ILE A 289 8.73 31.29 8.66
C ILE A 289 8.60 32.29 7.51
N PHE A 290 7.41 32.35 6.92
CA PHE A 290 7.05 33.43 6.01
C PHE A 290 6.90 34.70 6.85
N ASP A 291 7.99 35.44 7.05
CA ASP A 291 7.91 36.79 7.60
C ASP A 291 7.30 37.69 6.54
N ILE A 292 6.01 38.01 6.70
CA ILE A 292 5.25 38.90 5.82
C ILE A 292 5.94 40.26 5.66
N ASN A 293 6.78 40.68 6.61
CA ASN A 293 7.54 41.92 6.53
C ASN A 293 8.82 41.83 5.67
N ASN A 294 9.27 40.62 5.33
CA ASN A 294 10.40 40.34 4.44
C ASN A 294 9.98 39.80 3.06
N ILE A 295 8.66 39.69 2.79
CA ILE A 295 8.15 39.41 1.46
C ILE A 295 8.15 40.72 0.68
N GLU A 296 9.21 40.98 -0.09
CA GLU A 296 9.20 42.03 -1.09
C GLU A 296 8.28 41.62 -2.24
N PHE A 297 7.10 42.23 -2.30
CA PHE A 297 6.26 42.18 -3.49
C PHE A 297 6.97 42.97 -4.59
N ILE A 298 7.64 42.26 -5.49
CA ILE A 298 8.34 42.91 -6.60
C ILE A 298 7.29 43.45 -7.57
N ASP A 299 7.08 44.75 -7.55
CA ASP A 299 6.27 45.45 -8.54
C ASP A 299 6.98 45.37 -9.90
N THR A 300 6.42 44.55 -10.80
CA THR A 300 6.97 44.34 -12.15
C THR A 300 6.83 45.56 -13.05
N SER A 301 6.16 46.62 -12.62
CA SER A 301 5.92 47.83 -13.42
C SER A 301 7.18 48.67 -13.70
N GLY A 302 8.29 48.43 -12.98
CA GLY A 302 9.54 49.21 -13.10
C GLY A 302 10.79 48.44 -13.56
N ARG A 303 10.67 47.17 -13.98
CA ARG A 303 11.85 46.41 -14.43
C ARG A 303 12.26 46.85 -15.84
N THR A 304 13.48 47.37 -15.96
CA THR A 304 14.24 47.34 -17.22
C THR A 304 14.17 45.92 -17.79
N PRO A 305 14.05 45.75 -19.12
CA PRO A 305 13.84 44.44 -19.72
C PRO A 305 14.92 43.51 -19.17
N PHE A 306 14.48 42.43 -18.52
CA PHE A 306 15.37 41.35 -18.15
C PHE A 306 16.23 41.05 -19.37
N GLU A 307 17.54 40.99 -19.20
CA GLU A 307 18.38 40.29 -20.17
C GLU A 307 17.68 38.95 -20.43
N ASP A 308 17.39 38.67 -21.70
CA ASP A 308 16.72 37.45 -22.13
C ASP A 308 17.58 36.26 -21.64
N ILE A 309 17.31 35.80 -20.43
CA ILE A 309 17.71 34.47 -20.01
C ILE A 309 16.89 33.58 -20.93
N GLU A 310 17.53 33.07 -21.99
CA GLU A 310 16.96 32.08 -22.88
C GLU A 310 16.42 30.94 -22.02
N ARG A 311 15.11 30.98 -21.75
CA ARG A 311 14.47 29.91 -21.02
C ARG A 311 14.49 28.69 -21.94
N PRO A 312 14.92 27.52 -21.44
CA PRO A 312 14.89 26.32 -22.26
C PRO A 312 13.48 26.10 -22.78
N VAL A 313 13.37 25.88 -24.08
CA VAL A 313 12.09 25.59 -24.73
C VAL A 313 11.61 24.25 -24.19
N THR A 314 10.47 24.26 -23.50
CA THR A 314 9.83 23.04 -23.00
C THR A 314 8.70 22.62 -23.92
N TYR A 315 8.49 21.31 -24.07
CA TYR A 315 7.43 20.73 -24.88
C TYR A 315 6.43 19.92 -24.04
N HIS A 316 6.78 19.62 -22.79
CA HIS A 316 6.00 18.84 -21.84
C HIS A 316 4.50 19.20 -21.81
N TYR A 317 4.17 20.49 -21.75
CA TYR A 317 2.78 20.92 -21.66
C TYR A 317 1.98 20.59 -22.92
N GLU A 318 2.51 20.92 -24.10
CA GLU A 318 1.83 20.62 -25.36
C GLU A 318 1.73 19.11 -25.62
N LEU A 319 2.80 18.36 -25.33
CA LEU A 319 2.84 16.90 -25.44
C LEU A 319 1.79 16.26 -24.52
N GLY A 320 1.73 16.68 -23.26
CA GLY A 320 0.74 16.20 -22.29
C GLY A 320 -0.69 16.46 -22.73
N LYS A 321 -0.97 17.58 -23.42
CA LYS A 321 -2.32 17.87 -23.94
C LYS A 321 -2.66 16.97 -25.13
N ILE A 322 -1.78 16.82 -26.11
CA ILE A 322 -2.07 15.97 -27.28
C ILE A 322 -2.12 14.47 -26.91
N ALA A 323 -1.42 14.02 -25.87
CA ALA A 323 -1.49 12.64 -25.39
C ALA A 323 -2.92 12.23 -24.98
N THR A 324 -3.68 13.15 -24.38
CA THR A 324 -5.00 12.88 -23.81
C THR A 324 -6.14 12.74 -24.82
N LYS A 325 -5.92 13.13 -26.09
CA LYS A 325 -6.93 13.05 -27.18
C LYS A 325 -8.32 13.61 -26.82
N ARG A 326 -8.41 14.65 -25.98
CA ARG A 326 -9.71 15.16 -25.47
C ARG A 326 -10.68 15.58 -26.57
N ASN A 327 -10.18 16.30 -27.58
CA ASN A 327 -10.97 16.70 -28.74
C ASN A 327 -10.04 17.12 -29.91
N PRO A 328 -10.56 17.19 -31.16
CA PRO A 328 -9.75 17.60 -32.31
C PRO A 328 -9.27 19.07 -32.28
N MET A 329 -9.96 19.98 -31.58
CA MET A 329 -9.51 21.37 -31.46
C MET A 329 -8.25 21.49 -30.59
N ASP A 330 -8.16 20.70 -29.52
CA ASP A 330 -6.96 20.63 -28.67
C ASP A 330 -5.75 20.15 -29.50
N PHE A 331 -5.94 19.15 -30.35
CA PHE A 331 -4.88 18.69 -31.25
C PHE A 331 -4.42 19.81 -32.19
N ASN A 332 -5.35 20.53 -32.81
CA ASN A 332 -5.01 21.63 -33.71
C ASN A 332 -4.28 22.77 -33.00
N HIS A 333 -4.70 23.11 -31.78
CA HIS A 333 -4.08 24.17 -31.00
C HIS A 333 -2.68 23.78 -30.53
N PHE A 334 -2.56 22.69 -29.75
CA PHE A 334 -1.28 22.28 -29.16
C PHE A 334 -0.32 21.67 -30.19
N GLY A 335 -0.84 20.93 -31.17
CA GLY A 335 -0.06 20.47 -32.31
C GLY A 335 0.42 21.61 -33.20
N GLY A 336 -0.39 22.67 -33.35
CA GLY A 336 0.02 23.92 -34.01
C GLY A 336 1.17 24.61 -33.28
N CYS A 337 1.09 24.71 -31.95
CA CYS A 337 2.18 25.24 -31.13
C CYS A 337 3.49 24.44 -31.31
N LEU A 338 3.42 23.10 -31.29
CA LEU A 338 4.58 22.25 -31.54
C LEU A 338 5.15 22.42 -32.95
N ARG A 339 4.31 22.58 -33.98
CA ARG A 339 4.81 22.85 -35.35
C ARG A 339 5.59 24.15 -35.44
N ILE A 340 5.20 25.17 -34.69
CA ILE A 340 5.91 26.46 -34.65
C ILE A 340 7.23 26.29 -33.90
N LYS A 341 7.22 25.67 -32.71
CA LYS A 341 8.42 25.45 -31.90
C LYS A 341 9.45 24.54 -32.58
N CYS A 342 8.99 23.57 -33.37
CA CYS A 342 9.81 22.54 -34.00
C CYS A 342 9.89 22.71 -35.53
N ALA A 343 9.81 23.94 -36.04
CA ALA A 343 9.78 24.22 -37.48
C ALA A 343 10.97 23.61 -38.25
N ASP A 344 12.15 23.57 -37.63
CA ASP A 344 13.37 23.01 -38.22
C ASP A 344 13.47 21.48 -38.06
N ASN A 345 12.62 20.88 -37.23
CA ASN A 345 12.63 19.45 -36.96
C ASN A 345 11.62 18.73 -37.87
N GLN A 346 12.06 18.38 -39.09
CA GLN A 346 11.21 17.73 -40.10
C GLN A 346 10.60 16.40 -39.62
N ILE A 347 11.28 15.70 -38.70
CA ILE A 347 10.80 14.47 -38.09
C ILE A 347 9.51 14.77 -37.31
N VAL A 348 9.57 15.70 -36.38
CA VAL A 348 8.44 16.07 -35.52
C VAL A 348 7.29 16.58 -36.37
N ILE A 349 7.56 17.40 -37.40
CA ILE A 349 6.53 17.90 -38.31
C ILE A 349 5.83 16.77 -39.07
N ASN A 350 6.59 15.79 -39.57
CA ASN A 350 6.02 14.65 -40.29
C ASN A 350 5.16 13.78 -39.36
N GLU A 351 5.64 13.53 -38.15
CA GLU A 351 4.90 12.74 -37.15
C GLU A 351 3.62 13.45 -36.69
N LEU A 352 3.65 14.77 -36.49
CA LEU A 352 2.45 15.55 -36.15
C LEU A 352 1.39 15.50 -37.27
N LYS A 353 1.81 15.50 -38.54
CA LYS A 353 0.87 15.31 -39.67
C LYS A 353 0.31 13.88 -39.71
N HIS A 354 1.15 12.90 -39.39
CA HIS A 354 0.72 11.50 -39.30
C HIS A 354 -0.31 11.31 -38.19
N MET A 355 -0.07 11.88 -37.01
CA MET A 355 -1.03 11.86 -35.88
C MET A 355 -2.37 12.50 -36.26
N GLU A 356 -2.34 13.66 -36.93
CA GLU A 356 -3.55 14.35 -37.41
C GLU A 356 -4.37 13.45 -38.35
N SER A 357 -3.70 12.80 -39.30
CA SER A 357 -4.33 11.92 -40.28
C SER A 357 -4.86 10.61 -39.67
N ASN A 358 -4.36 10.23 -38.48
CA ASN A 358 -4.64 8.97 -37.82
C ASN A 358 -5.23 9.16 -36.41
N ILE A 359 -5.98 10.23 -36.17
CA ILE A 359 -6.46 10.59 -34.81
C ILE A 359 -7.26 9.47 -34.12
N TYR A 360 -8.00 8.69 -34.92
CA TYR A 360 -8.84 7.57 -34.47
C TYR A 360 -8.14 6.21 -34.48
N ASN A 361 -6.91 6.12 -35.02
CA ASN A 361 -6.13 4.89 -34.99
C ASN A 361 -5.11 4.99 -33.86
N GLU A 362 -5.38 4.30 -32.75
CA GLU A 362 -4.55 4.39 -31.54
C GLU A 362 -3.11 3.96 -31.77
N ILE A 363 -2.90 2.84 -32.48
CA ILE A 363 -1.55 2.34 -32.79
C ILE A 363 -0.76 3.39 -33.57
N GLU A 364 -1.33 3.92 -34.65
CA GLU A 364 -0.66 4.92 -35.49
C GLU A 364 -0.38 6.22 -34.75
N TYR A 365 -1.38 6.69 -34.01
CA TYR A 365 -1.29 7.93 -33.25
C TYR A 365 -0.23 7.85 -32.15
N TYR A 366 -0.30 6.82 -31.30
CA TYR A 366 0.59 6.72 -30.14
C TYR A 366 2.01 6.27 -30.53
N SER A 367 2.19 5.49 -31.62
CA SER A 367 3.53 5.22 -32.15
C SER A 367 4.21 6.49 -32.67
N ALA A 368 3.45 7.38 -33.35
CA ALA A 368 3.94 8.67 -33.80
C ALA A 368 4.22 9.63 -32.64
N TYR A 369 3.31 9.71 -31.67
CA TYR A 369 3.46 10.49 -30.44
C TYR A 369 4.75 10.13 -29.70
N ARG A 370 4.99 8.82 -29.47
CA ARG A 370 6.19 8.38 -28.76
C ARG A 370 7.48 8.71 -29.51
N LEU A 371 7.49 8.61 -30.84
CA LEU A 371 8.64 9.04 -31.62
C LEU A 371 8.92 10.55 -31.48
N ILE A 372 7.88 11.38 -31.38
CA ILE A 372 8.04 12.81 -31.10
C ILE A 372 8.65 13.03 -29.71
N CYS A 373 8.14 12.34 -28.67
CA CYS A 373 8.67 12.44 -27.32
C CYS A 373 10.17 12.07 -27.27
N THR A 374 10.56 11.01 -27.97
CA THR A 374 11.96 10.58 -28.04
C THR A 374 12.84 11.60 -28.76
N GLU A 375 12.38 12.12 -29.90
CA GLU A 375 13.13 13.13 -30.66
C GLU A 375 13.31 14.44 -29.89
N LEU A 376 12.31 14.81 -29.08
CA LEU A 376 12.34 16.01 -28.24
C LEU A 376 12.99 15.78 -26.86
N LYS A 377 13.38 14.54 -26.54
CA LYS A 377 13.96 14.14 -25.23
C LYS A 377 13.05 14.44 -24.04
N GLU A 378 11.76 14.18 -24.21
CA GLU A 378 10.71 14.38 -23.20
C GLU A 378 10.18 13.04 -22.65
N ASP A 379 10.94 11.95 -22.86
CA ASP A 379 10.60 10.59 -22.39
C ASP A 379 11.14 10.26 -20.97
N ASP A 380 11.89 11.19 -20.35
CA ASP A 380 12.68 11.00 -19.12
C ASP A 380 12.15 11.77 -17.88
N ASP A 381 10.96 12.40 -17.93
CA ASP A 381 10.32 13.09 -16.79
C ASP A 381 9.09 12.34 -16.23
#